data_AF-A0A538GZ32-F1
#
_entry.id   AF-A0A538GZ32-F1
#
_cell.length_a   1.000
_cell.length_b   1.000
_cell.length_c   1.000
_cell.angle_alpha   90.00
_cell.angle_beta   90.00
_cell.angle_gamma   90.00
#
_symmetry.space_group_name_H-M   'P 1'
#
loop_
_entity.id
_entity.type
_entity.pdbx_description
1 polymer ?
#
loop_
_entity_poly.entity_id
_entity_poly.type
_entity_poly.pdbx_seq_one_letter_code
_entity_poly.pdbx_strand_id
1 'polypeptide(L)' 'SVNKEIRNDEGGHPYIYLELEDAWVWDMYRPARFVSSVRVVTFKDVNIEELAGKDI' A
#
# COMPACT_ATOMS: atom_id res chain seq x y z
N SER A 1 -3.65 2.57 -9.41
CA SER A 1 -4.36 3.66 -8.70
C SER A 1 -4.09 3.55 -7.20
N VAL A 2 -4.34 4.60 -6.39
CA VAL A 2 -4.09 4.60 -4.94
C VAL A 2 -5.35 5.05 -4.20
N ASN A 3 -5.93 4.17 -3.39
CA ASN A 3 -6.99 4.51 -2.44
C ASN A 3 -6.47 4.35 -1.01
N LYS A 4 -6.70 5.36 -0.17
CA LYS A 4 -6.26 5.41 1.23
C LYS A 4 -7.42 5.76 2.15
N GLU A 5 -7.60 4.95 3.18
CA GLU A 5 -8.56 5.18 4.25
C GLU A 5 -7.91 4.97 5.62
N ILE A 6 -8.36 5.72 6.62
CA ILE A 6 -8.08 5.42 8.04
C ILE A 6 -9.32 4.74 8.60
N ARG A 7 -9.15 3.53 9.12
CA ARG A 7 -10.23 2.71 9.71
C ARG A 7 -9.89 2.40 11.16
N ASN A 8 -10.89 2.04 11.95
CA ASN A 8 -10.68 1.59 13.34
C ASN A 8 -10.90 0.08 13.42
N ASP A 9 -10.10 -0.62 14.22
CA ASP A 9 -10.36 -2.01 14.57
C ASP A 9 -11.50 -2.12 15.61
N GLU A 10 -11.82 -3.34 16.03
CA GLU A 10 -12.87 -3.60 17.03
C GLU A 10 -12.59 -2.93 18.39
N GLY A 11 -11.31 -2.65 18.70
CA GLY A 11 -10.88 -1.94 19.90
C GLY A 11 -10.85 -0.42 19.76
N GLY A 12 -11.20 0.11 18.59
CA GLY A 12 -11.15 1.55 18.31
C GLY A 12 -9.75 2.07 17.95
N HIS A 13 -8.77 1.19 17.73
CA HIS A 13 -7.43 1.60 17.32
C HIS A 13 -7.39 1.93 15.83
N PRO A 14 -6.86 3.11 15.45
CA PRO A 14 -6.78 3.49 14.05
C PRO A 14 -5.70 2.69 13.32
N TYR A 15 -5.99 2.27 12.10
CA TYR A 15 -5.05 1.67 11.17
C TYR A 15 -5.20 2.24 9.77
N ILE A 16 -4.14 2.12 8.98
CA ILE A 16 -4.10 2.53 7.59
C ILE A 16 -4.60 1.36 6.74
N TYR A 17 -5.57 1.68 5.90
CA TYR A 17 -6.12 0.81 4.87
C TYR A 17 -5.75 1.36 3.49
N LEU A 18 -5.05 0.56 2.68
CA LEU A 18 -4.67 0.95 1.32
C LEU A 18 -5.08 -0.10 0.31
N GLU A 19 -5.62 0.36 -0.80
CA GLU A 19 -5.79 -0.43 -2.02
C GLU A 19 -4.95 0.20 -3.12
N LEU A 20 -4.08 -0.63 -3.72
CA LEU A 20 -3.20 -0.22 -4.81
C LEU A 20 -3.46 -1.13 -6.02
N GLU A 21 -3.48 -0.55 -7.20
CA GLU A 21 -3.51 -1.26 -8.47
C GLU A 21 -2.22 -1.03 -9.26
N ASP A 22 -1.74 -2.08 -9.92
CA ASP A 22 -0.53 -2.08 -10.74
C ASP A 22 0.70 -1.57 -9.97
N ALA A 23 0.98 -2.21 -8.84
CA ALA A 23 1.97 -1.76 -7.88
C ALA A 23 3.06 -2.81 -7.64
N TRP A 24 4.29 -2.33 -7.45
CA TRP A 24 5.33 -3.12 -6.80
C TRP A 24 5.12 -3.11 -5.29
N VAL A 25 5.23 -4.29 -4.69
CA VAL A 25 5.13 -4.47 -3.24
C VAL A 25 6.42 -5.11 -2.77
N TRP A 26 7.08 -4.45 -1.84
CA TRP A 26 8.16 -5.01 -1.04
C TRP A 26 7.69 -5.07 0.42
N ASP A 27 8.01 -6.15 1.12
CA ASP A 27 7.97 -6.17 2.59
C ASP A 27 9.34 -6.67 3.09
N MET A 28 9.62 -6.50 4.39
CA MET A 28 10.94 -6.85 4.96
C MET A 28 11.29 -8.34 4.82
N TYR A 29 10.31 -9.20 4.53
CA TYR A 29 10.45 -10.65 4.58
C TYR A 29 10.33 -11.31 3.20
N ARG A 30 10.03 -10.54 2.13
CA ARG A 30 9.78 -11.07 0.80
C ARG A 30 10.40 -10.21 -0.31
N PRO A 31 10.90 -10.84 -1.40
CA PRO A 31 11.35 -10.12 -2.59
C PRO A 31 10.26 -9.22 -3.16
N ALA A 32 10.67 -8.14 -3.82
CA ALA A 32 9.76 -7.25 -4.52
C ALA A 32 8.98 -8.01 -5.60
N ARG A 33 7.67 -7.80 -5.66
CA ARG A 33 6.77 -8.40 -6.64
C ARG A 33 5.86 -7.33 -7.24
N PHE A 34 5.62 -7.42 -8.54
CA PHE A 34 4.60 -6.60 -9.19
C PHE A 34 3.26 -7.34 -9.13
N VAL A 35 2.20 -6.65 -8.71
CA VAL A 35 0.85 -7.22 -8.65
C VAL A 35 -0.18 -6.26 -9.21
N SER A 36 -1.19 -6.84 -9.86
CA SER A 36 -2.31 -6.11 -10.43
C SER A 36 -3.18 -5.43 -9.35
N SER A 37 -3.32 -6.06 -8.18
CA SER A 37 -4.05 -5.48 -7.04
C SER A 37 -3.45 -5.95 -5.71
N VAL A 38 -3.36 -5.04 -4.75
CA VAL A 38 -2.94 -5.36 -3.37
C VAL A 38 -3.72 -4.53 -2.35
N ARG A 39 -4.04 -5.17 -1.23
CA ARG A 39 -4.63 -4.58 -0.04
C ARG A 39 -3.59 -4.58 1.08
N VAL A 40 -3.27 -3.40 1.63
CA VAL A 40 -2.34 -3.24 2.76
C VAL A 40 -3.14 -2.80 3.98
N VAL A 41 -2.91 -3.49 5.09
CA VAL A 41 -3.50 -3.18 6.41
C VAL A 41 -2.35 -3.09 7.40
N THR A 42 -2.16 -1.92 8.01
CA THR A 42 -1.00 -1.68 8.87
C THR A 42 -1.27 -0.59 9.90
N PHE A 43 -0.70 -0.75 11.08
CA PHE A 43 -0.62 0.29 12.12
C PHE A 43 0.66 1.13 12.01
N LYS A 44 1.57 0.72 11.10
CA LYS A 44 2.83 1.41 10.80
C LYS A 44 2.72 2.19 9.51
N ASP A 45 3.62 3.15 9.34
CA ASP A 45 3.76 3.89 8.10
C ASP A 45 4.20 3.00 6.93
N VAL A 46 3.84 3.45 5.73
CA VAL A 46 4.30 2.89 4.45
C VAL A 46 4.75 4.03 3.54
N ASN A 47 5.77 3.77 2.74
CA ASN A 47 6.17 4.67 1.66
C ASN A 47 5.46 4.23 0.38
N ILE A 48 4.85 5.18 -0.31
CA ILE A 48 4.22 4.98 -1.62
C ILE A 48 4.98 5.86 -2.60
N GLU A 49 5.57 5.23 -3.61
CA GLU A 49 6.31 5.91 -4.67
C GLU A 49 5.53 5.77 -5.96
N GLU A 50 5.21 6.90 -6.59
CA GLU A 50 4.71 6.91 -7.97
C GLU A 50 5.92 6.93 -8.89
N LEU A 51 5.99 5.98 -9.83
CA LEU A 51 6.99 6.05 -10.88
C LEU A 51 6.69 7.27 -11.74
N ALA A 52 7.68 8.15 -11.89
CA ALA A 52 7.60 9.23 -12.86
C ALA A 52 7.25 8.63 -14.22
N GLY A 53 6.18 9.15 -14.84
CA GLY A 53 5.83 8.82 -16.20
C GLY A 53 7.08 8.99 -17.06
N LYS A 54 7.42 7.98 -17.85
CA LYS A 54 8.55 8.04 -18.76
C LYS A 54 8.41 9.33 -19.57
N ASP A 55 9.31 10.29 -19.40
CA ASP A 55 9.50 11.35 -20.39
C ASP A 55 9.96 10.62 -21.65
N ILE A 56 9.02 10.32 -22.56
CA ILE A 56 9.30 9.75 -23.88
C ILE A 56 9.29 10.88 -24.89
#